data_AF-A0A1W9U4R9-F1
#
_entry.id   AF-A0A1W9U4R9-F1
#
_cell.length_a   1.000
_cell.length_b   1.000
_cell.length_c   1.000
_cell.angle_alpha   90.00
_cell.angle_beta   90.00
_cell.angle_gamma   90.00
#
_symmetry.space_group_name_H-M   'P 1'
#
loop_
_entity.id
_entity.type
_entity.pdbx_description
1 polymer ?
#
loop_
_entity_poly.entity_id
_entity_poly.type
_entity_poly.pdbx_seq_one_letter_code
_entity_poly.pdbx_strand_id
1 'polypeptide(L)'
;MNKSPEELYKERLGRYEDALQLKEPDRVPLVWSDGGSYFAAKYVDMPIKDAFYDAKKWFNANKQVAADYEPDMCLSPHFYSGRVLDLLGDKTGKWPGSAAGGLSDDDPPQ
;
A
#
# COMPACT_ATOMS: atom_id res chain seq x y z
N MET A 1 18.45 22.88 -14.14
CA MET A 1 18.25 23.23 -12.73
C MET A 1 17.40 22.12 -12.12
N ASN A 2 17.73 21.66 -10.92
CA ASN A 2 16.88 20.68 -10.22
C ASN A 2 15.66 21.42 -9.66
N LYS A 3 14.47 20.88 -9.85
CA LYS A 3 13.21 21.43 -9.33
C LYS A 3 13.18 21.31 -7.80
N SER A 4 12.51 22.24 -7.13
CA SER A 4 12.29 22.16 -5.68
C SER A 4 11.28 21.05 -5.34
N PRO A 5 11.27 20.54 -4.09
CA PRO A 5 10.25 19.60 -3.64
C PRO A 5 8.82 20.13 -3.83
N GLU A 6 8.59 21.42 -3.60
CA GLU A 6 7.28 22.08 -3.80
C GLU A 6 6.88 22.14 -5.27
N GLU A 7 7.83 22.36 -6.18
CA GLU A 7 7.59 22.34 -7.62
C GLU A 7 7.20 20.92 -8.08
N LEU A 8 7.96 19.91 -7.65
CA LEU A 8 7.65 18.50 -7.94
C LEU A 8 6.29 18.08 -7.38
N TYR A 9 5.96 18.52 -6.16
CA TYR A 9 4.65 18.27 -5.56
C TYR A 9 3.52 18.87 -6.40
N LYS A 10 3.63 20.13 -6.80
CA LYS A 10 2.61 20.80 -7.64
C LYS A 10 2.45 20.11 -9.00
N GLU A 11 3.54 19.64 -9.60
CA GLU A 11 3.48 18.90 -10.86
C GLU A 11 2.76 17.55 -10.71
N ARG A 12 3.08 16.78 -9.67
CA ARG A 12 2.41 15.50 -9.37
C ARG A 12 0.93 15.70 -9.07
N LEU A 13 0.60 16.71 -8.26
CA LEU A 13 -0.78 17.04 -7.92
C LEU A 13 -1.56 17.51 -9.15
N GLY A 14 -1.01 18.43 -9.96
CA GLY A 14 -1.66 18.93 -11.17
C GLY A 14 -1.95 17.81 -12.17
N ARG A 15 -0.99 16.90 -12.38
CA ARG A 15 -1.17 15.70 -13.22
C ARG A 15 -2.34 14.84 -12.75
N TYR A 16 -2.46 14.63 -11.44
CA TYR A 16 -3.56 13.87 -10.87
C TYR A 16 -4.90 14.61 -11.01
N GLU A 17 -4.93 15.92 -10.75
CA GLU A 17 -6.13 16.76 -10.86
C GLU A 17 -6.65 16.87 -12.29
N ASP A 18 -5.77 16.98 -13.28
CA ASP A 18 -6.13 17.02 -14.70
C ASP A 18 -6.78 15.70 -15.14
N ALA A 19 -6.18 14.56 -14.76
CA ALA A 19 -6.75 13.25 -15.02
C ALA A 19 -8.11 13.07 -14.33
N LEU A 20 -8.24 13.53 -13.07
CA LEU A 20 -9.50 13.49 -12.33
C LEU A 20 -10.61 14.32 -13.00
N GLN A 21 -10.24 15.45 -13.61
CA GLN A 21 -11.15 16.36 -14.32
C GLN A 21 -11.39 15.97 -15.78
N LEU A 22 -10.90 14.80 -16.23
CA LEU A 22 -11.01 14.33 -17.61
C LEU A 22 -10.34 15.26 -18.64
N LYS A 23 -9.28 15.97 -18.23
CA LYS A 23 -8.37 16.71 -19.11
C LYS A 23 -7.23 15.79 -19.54
N GLU A 24 -6.47 16.20 -20.55
CA GLU A 24 -5.25 15.49 -20.99
C GLU A 24 -4.06 15.92 -20.10
N PRO A 25 -3.54 15.04 -19.22
CA PRO A 25 -2.37 15.34 -18.41
C PRO A 25 -1.07 15.19 -19.22
N ASP A 26 0.05 15.69 -18.69
CA ASP A 26 1.38 15.58 -19.30
C ASP A 26 1.87 14.11 -19.45
N ARG A 27 1.39 13.22 -18.58
CA ARG A 27 1.49 11.75 -18.69
C ARG A 27 0.44 11.09 -17.82
N VAL A 28 0.24 9.78 -18.01
CA VAL A 28 -0.64 8.98 -17.13
C VAL A 28 -0.14 9.05 -15.68
N PRO A 29 -0.97 9.47 -14.70
CA PRO A 29 -0.59 9.50 -13.29
C PRO A 29 -0.47 8.08 -12.73
N LEU A 30 0.59 7.83 -11.97
CA LEU A 30 0.81 6.60 -11.23
C LEU A 30 0.37 6.79 -9.77
N VAL A 31 -0.72 6.13 -9.41
CA VAL A 31 -1.28 6.17 -8.06
C VAL A 31 -0.93 4.87 -7.35
N TRP A 32 -0.19 4.97 -6.25
CA TRP A 32 0.08 3.84 -5.38
C TRP A 32 -1.07 3.66 -4.40
N SER A 33 -1.89 2.63 -4.64
CA SER A 33 -3.01 2.26 -3.79
C SER A 33 -2.84 0.86 -3.21
N ASP A 34 -3.57 0.56 -2.13
CA ASP A 34 -3.71 -0.79 -1.56
C ASP A 34 -2.37 -1.50 -1.24
N GLY A 35 -1.36 -0.71 -0.86
CA GLY A 35 0.01 -1.19 -0.61
C GLY A 35 0.62 -2.02 -1.74
N GLY A 36 0.18 -1.80 -2.99
CA GLY A 36 0.63 -2.53 -4.17
C GLY A 36 0.36 -4.03 -4.10
N SER A 37 -0.78 -4.45 -3.52
CA SER A 37 -1.11 -5.88 -3.37
C SER A 37 -0.02 -6.66 -2.63
N TYR A 38 0.42 -6.11 -1.49
CA TYR A 38 1.51 -6.65 -0.66
C TYR A 38 2.91 -6.58 -1.29
N PHE A 39 3.09 -5.85 -2.40
CA PHE A 39 4.41 -5.57 -2.96
C PHE A 39 5.35 -4.96 -1.92
N ALA A 40 4.87 -4.03 -1.10
CA ALA A 40 5.70 -3.39 -0.08
C ALA A 40 6.26 -4.37 0.95
N ALA A 41 5.55 -5.46 1.24
CA ALA A 41 6.05 -6.52 2.13
C ALA A 41 7.22 -7.25 1.47
N LYS A 42 7.07 -7.64 0.21
CA LYS A 42 8.13 -8.31 -0.57
C LYS A 42 9.35 -7.41 -0.79
N TYR A 43 9.13 -6.12 -1.03
CA TYR A 43 10.20 -5.14 -1.28
C TYR A 43 11.18 -5.00 -0.11
N VAL A 44 10.69 -5.17 1.13
CA VAL A 44 11.48 -5.06 2.36
C VAL A 44 11.75 -6.40 3.04
N ASP A 45 11.55 -7.51 2.34
CA ASP A 45 11.69 -8.88 2.87
C ASP A 45 10.91 -9.11 4.19
N MET A 46 9.69 -8.55 4.25
CA MET A 46 8.75 -8.72 5.35
C MET A 46 7.72 -9.80 5.01
N PRO A 47 7.43 -10.74 5.92
CA PRO A 47 6.37 -11.71 5.69
C PRO A 47 5.00 -11.03 5.62
N ILE A 48 4.11 -11.53 4.74
CA ILE A 48 2.81 -10.90 4.47
C ILE A 48 1.94 -10.84 5.73
N LYS A 49 2.04 -11.82 6.64
CA LYS A 49 1.33 -11.80 7.92
C LYS A 49 1.57 -10.51 8.73
N ASP A 50 2.73 -9.89 8.63
CA ASP A 50 3.04 -8.69 9.41
C ASP A 50 2.17 -7.50 8.92
N ALA A 51 1.65 -7.54 7.69
CA ALA A 51 0.66 -6.57 7.22
C ALA A 51 -0.67 -6.63 8.03
N PHE A 52 -0.98 -7.76 8.65
CA PHE A 52 -2.20 -7.98 9.44
C PHE A 52 -1.98 -7.83 10.96
N TYR A 53 -0.76 -8.07 11.43
CA TYR A 53 -0.46 -8.12 12.88
C TYR A 53 0.50 -7.03 13.37
N ASP A 54 1.26 -6.37 12.49
CA ASP A 54 2.13 -5.23 12.81
C ASP A 54 1.90 -4.04 11.88
N ALA A 55 0.90 -3.23 12.23
CA ALA A 55 0.53 -2.03 11.47
C ALA A 55 1.70 -1.03 11.32
N LYS A 56 2.61 -0.95 12.29
CA LYS A 56 3.74 -0.01 12.22
C LYS A 56 4.77 -0.48 11.20
N LYS A 57 5.09 -1.77 11.21
CA LYS A 57 6.00 -2.37 10.22
C LYS A 57 5.41 -2.26 8.81
N TRP A 58 4.11 -2.52 8.66
CA TRP A 58 3.41 -2.36 7.39
C TRP A 58 3.41 -0.93 6.86
N PHE A 59 3.14 0.06 7.72
CA PHE A 59 3.18 1.47 7.35
C PHE A 59 4.59 1.89 6.87
N ASN A 60 5.63 1.46 7.60
CA ASN A 60 7.02 1.79 7.24
C ASN A 60 7.43 1.18 5.91
N ALA A 61 7.05 -0.06 5.62
CA ALA A 61 7.31 -0.71 4.34
C ALA A 61 6.70 0.09 3.16
N ASN A 62 5.43 0.50 3.30
CA ASN A 62 4.76 1.31 2.28
C ASN A 62 5.38 2.69 2.12
N LYS A 63 5.76 3.33 3.22
CA LYS A 63 6.45 4.62 3.20
C LYS A 63 7.79 4.53 2.47
N GLN A 64 8.54 3.44 2.65
CA GLN A 64 9.81 3.23 1.96
C GLN A 64 9.59 3.09 0.45
N VAL A 65 8.68 2.22 0.02
CA VAL A 65 8.34 2.07 -1.40
C VAL A 65 7.90 3.40 -2.02
N ALA A 66 7.07 4.18 -1.31
CA ALA A 66 6.65 5.50 -1.75
C ALA A 66 7.83 6.48 -1.95
N ALA A 67 8.83 6.43 -1.06
CA ALA A 67 10.02 7.27 -1.16
C ALA A 67 10.96 6.83 -2.29
N ASP A 68 11.09 5.51 -2.51
CA ASP A 68 12.03 4.95 -3.48
C ASP A 68 11.50 5.00 -4.93
N TYR A 69 10.19 4.85 -5.11
CA TYR A 69 9.54 4.85 -6.44
C TYR A 69 8.86 6.18 -6.80
N GLU A 70 8.63 7.05 -5.82
CA GLU A 70 8.06 8.38 -6.00
C GLU A 70 6.81 8.44 -6.92
N PRO A 71 5.73 7.69 -6.60
CA PRO A 71 4.50 7.75 -7.36
C PRO A 71 3.90 9.17 -7.32
N ASP A 72 2.98 9.47 -8.25
CA ASP A 72 2.32 10.77 -8.30
C ASP A 72 1.42 10.99 -7.08
N MET A 73 0.79 9.92 -6.60
CA MET A 73 0.00 9.90 -5.37
C MET A 73 0.24 8.62 -4.59
N CYS A 74 0.30 8.72 -3.26
CA CYS A 74 0.22 7.58 -2.35
C CYS A 74 -1.09 7.66 -1.56
N LEU A 75 -1.94 6.66 -1.73
CA LEU A 75 -3.08 6.49 -0.83
C LEU A 75 -2.60 5.76 0.44
N SER A 76 -3.35 5.94 1.54
CA SER A 76 -3.09 5.18 2.75
C SER A 76 -3.10 3.68 2.41
N PRO A 77 -2.12 2.89 2.89
CA PRO A 77 -2.21 1.45 2.77
C PRO A 77 -3.47 0.97 3.50
N HIS A 78 -4.06 -0.13 3.03
CA HIS A 78 -5.13 -0.79 3.77
C HIS A 78 -4.58 -1.40 5.05
N PHE A 79 -5.38 -1.30 6.11
CA PHE A 79 -5.07 -1.86 7.42
C PHE A 79 -6.19 -2.82 7.83
N TYR A 80 -5.88 -4.10 7.83
CA TYR A 80 -6.70 -5.13 8.45
C TYR A 80 -6.06 -5.52 9.78
N SER A 81 -6.87 -5.67 10.82
CA SER A 81 -6.39 -6.17 12.11
C SER A 81 -6.66 -7.66 12.19
N GLY A 82 -5.65 -8.49 11.88
CA GLY A 82 -5.74 -9.94 11.98
C GLY A 82 -6.18 -10.38 13.37
N ARG A 83 -5.72 -9.67 14.42
CA ARG A 83 -6.11 -9.92 15.81
C ARG A 83 -7.62 -9.72 16.06
N VAL A 84 -8.22 -8.70 15.48
CA VAL A 84 -9.67 -8.46 15.62
C VAL A 84 -10.46 -9.52 14.85
N LEU A 85 -10.01 -9.88 13.65
CA LEU A 85 -10.65 -10.92 12.84
C LEU A 85 -10.59 -12.29 13.54
N ASP A 86 -9.45 -12.64 14.14
CA ASP A 86 -9.31 -13.86 14.94
C ASP A 86 -10.25 -13.86 16.16
N LEU A 87 -10.35 -12.73 16.88
CA LEU A 87 -11.22 -12.59 18.04
C LEU A 87 -12.70 -12.73 17.70
N LEU A 88 -13.10 -12.22 16.54
CA LEU A 88 -14.46 -12.37 16.03
C LEU A 88 -14.74 -13.78 15.49
N GLY A 89 -13.69 -14.60 15.33
CA GLY A 89 -13.78 -15.89 14.68
C GLY A 89 -14.27 -15.77 13.24
N ASP A 90 -13.79 -14.74 12.52
CA ASP A 90 -14.17 -14.49 11.13
C ASP A 90 -13.82 -15.71 10.26
N LYS A 91 -14.74 -16.05 9.36
CA LYS A 91 -14.64 -17.20 8.44
C LYS A 91 -14.91 -16.80 6.98
N THR A 92 -15.07 -15.50 6.71
CA THR A 92 -15.43 -14.98 5.40
C THR A 92 -14.26 -14.98 4.41
N GLY A 93 -13.04 -14.94 4.93
CA GLY A 93 -11.81 -15.05 4.14
C GLY A 93 -10.68 -15.71 4.92
N LYS A 94 -9.58 -16.01 4.25
CA LYS A 94 -8.34 -16.52 4.85
C LYS A 94 -7.26 -15.45 4.72
N TRP A 95 -6.53 -15.20 5.80
CA TRP A 95 -5.36 -14.34 5.78
C TRP A 95 -4.15 -15.01 6.44
N PRO A 96 -2.93 -14.61 6.08
CA PRO A 96 -1.70 -15.14 6.67
C PRO A 96 -1.63 -14.90 8.18
N GLY A 97 -1.15 -15.90 8.91
CA GLY A 97 -1.04 -15.85 10.37
C GLY A 97 -2.35 -15.98 11.13
N SER A 98 -3.50 -16.15 10.45
CA SER A 98 -4.79 -16.35 11.11
C SER A 98 -4.84 -17.63 11.94
N ALA A 99 -5.55 -17.58 13.06
CA ALA A 99 -5.80 -18.78 13.87
C ALA A 99 -6.76 -19.76 13.18
N ALA A 100 -7.58 -19.27 12.24
CA ALA A 100 -8.66 -20.01 11.59
C ALA A 100 -8.27 -20.62 10.23
N GLY A 101 -7.10 -20.33 9.64
CA GLY A 101 -6.80 -20.73 8.26
C GLY A 101 -5.32 -20.94 7.95
N GLY A 102 -5.00 -22.14 7.44
CA GLY A 102 -3.66 -22.63 7.09
C GLY A 102 -3.03 -22.05 5.82
N LEU A 103 -3.04 -20.73 5.67
CA LEU A 103 -2.16 -20.03 4.72
C LEU A 103 -0.76 -19.92 5.33
N SER A 104 0.27 -19.95 4.47
CA SER A 104 1.62 -19.60 4.90
C SER A 104 1.68 -18.12 5.32
N ASP A 105 2.67 -17.79 6.14
CA ASP A 105 2.96 -16.41 6.57
C ASP A 105 3.24 -15.46 5.40
N ASP A 106 3.57 -16.00 4.22
CA ASP A 106 3.94 -15.27 3.00
C ASP A 106 2.92 -15.36 1.86
N ASP A 107 1.83 -16.11 2.04
CA ASP A 107 0.80 -16.21 1.01
C ASP A 107 -0.05 -14.93 0.97
N PRO A 108 -0.59 -14.51 -0.19
CA PRO A 108 -1.61 -13.46 -0.21
C PRO A 108 -2.93 -13.96 0.42
N PRO A 109 -3.77 -13.07 0.97
CA PRO A 109 -5.10 -13.45 1.48
C PRO A 109 -6.01 -13.98 0.36
N GLN A 110 -6.97 -14.84 0.73
CA GLN A 110 -7.92 -15.53 -0.16
C GLN A 110 -9.37 -15.35 0.27
#